data_AF-A0A7C6T6I3-F1
#
_entry.id   AF-A0A7C6T6I3-F1
#
_cell.length_a   1.000
_cell.length_b   1.000
_cell.length_c   1.000
_cell.angle_alpha   90.00
_cell.angle_beta   90.00
_cell.angle_gamma   90.00
#
_symmetry.space_group_name_H-M   'P 1'
#
loop_
_entity.id
_entity.type
_entity.pdbx_description
1 polymer ?
#
loop_
_entity_poly.entity_id
_entity_poly.type
_entity_poly.pdbx_seq_one_letter_code
_entity_poly.pdbx_strand_id
1 'polypeptide(L)'
;MSQAPLVLVDGSSYLYRAFHALPPLMTSTGLPTGAVKGVLNMLRSLQKQYPESVITVIFDAKGPTFRDELFAEYKAQRPRMPDDLRVQIEPLHECVKAMGFPFLCVEGVEADDVIGTLAR
;
A
#
# COMPACT_ATOMS: atom_id res chain seq x y z
N MET A 1 -7.24 31.14 -0.73
CA MET A 1 -6.89 30.03 -1.64
C MET A 1 -7.29 28.75 -0.91
N SER A 2 -8.05 27.85 -1.52
CA SER A 2 -8.31 26.54 -0.90
C SER A 2 -7.00 25.77 -0.87
N GLN A 3 -6.55 25.38 0.32
CA GLN A 3 -5.35 24.56 0.47
C GLN A 3 -5.56 23.23 -0.27
N ALA A 4 -4.56 22.79 -1.04
CA ALA A 4 -4.63 21.49 -1.70
C ALA A 4 -4.81 20.39 -0.63
N PRO A 5 -5.66 19.38 -0.87
CA PRO A 5 -5.90 18.34 0.12
C PRO A 5 -4.63 17.52 0.38
N LEU A 6 -4.49 17.00 1.59
CA LEU A 6 -3.57 15.90 1.86
C LEU A 6 -4.23 14.60 1.39
N VAL A 7 -3.54 13.83 0.55
CA VAL A 7 -4.04 12.54 0.06
C VAL A 7 -3.28 11.42 0.77
N LEU A 8 -3.99 10.66 1.59
CA LEU A 8 -3.45 9.50 2.30
C LEU A 8 -3.90 8.23 1.59
N VAL A 9 -2.94 7.43 1.12
CA VAL A 9 -3.21 6.20 0.37
C VAL A 9 -2.89 4.99 1.23
N ASP A 10 -3.89 4.15 1.48
CA ASP A 10 -3.67 2.79 1.98
C ASP A 10 -3.08 1.93 0.86
N GLY A 11 -1.75 1.76 0.94
CA GLY A 11 -0.95 0.99 0.00
C GLY A 11 -1.21 -0.50 0.05
N SER A 12 -1.48 -1.07 1.23
CA SER A 12 -1.82 -2.48 1.41
C SER A 12 -3.13 -2.81 0.68
N SER A 13 -4.16 -2.00 0.85
CA SER A 13 -5.44 -2.15 0.15
C SER A 13 -5.28 -1.97 -1.37
N TYR A 14 -4.50 -0.98 -1.81
CA TYR A 14 -4.20 -0.77 -3.23
C TYR A 14 -3.50 -1.98 -3.85
N LEU A 15 -2.53 -2.56 -3.14
CA LEU A 15 -1.79 -3.73 -3.58
C LEU A 15 -2.73 -4.93 -3.81
N TYR A 16 -3.61 -5.24 -2.85
CA TYR A 16 -4.61 -6.31 -3.00
C TYR A 16 -5.58 -6.05 -4.16
N ARG A 17 -6.07 -4.80 -4.29
CA ARG A 17 -6.96 -4.42 -5.40
C ARG A 17 -6.28 -4.61 -6.75
N ALA A 18 -5.04 -4.18 -6.88
CA ALA A 18 -4.26 -4.32 -8.11
C ALA A 18 -4.02 -5.79 -8.49
N PHE A 19 -3.72 -6.64 -7.50
CA PHE A 19 -3.47 -8.07 -7.69
C PHE A 19 -4.66 -8.80 -8.30
N HIS A 20 -5.89 -8.48 -7.88
CA HIS A 20 -7.10 -9.13 -8.38
C HIS A 20 -7.67 -8.47 -9.64
N ALA A 21 -7.33 -7.21 -9.93
CA ALA A 21 -7.87 -6.48 -11.07
C ALA A 21 -7.12 -6.73 -12.38
N LEU A 22 -5.82 -7.00 -12.31
CA LEU A 22 -4.97 -7.19 -13.48
C LEU A 22 -4.72 -8.67 -13.77
N PRO A 23 -4.53 -9.06 -15.04
CA PRO A 23 -4.09 -10.41 -15.36
C PRO A 23 -2.71 -10.70 -14.74
N PRO A 24 -2.31 -11.97 -14.60
CA PRO A 24 -0.98 -12.34 -14.14
C PRO A 24 0.09 -11.81 -15.11
N LEU A 25 0.72 -10.71 -14.74
CA LEU A 25 1.84 -10.14 -15.50
C LEU A 25 3.14 -10.58 -14.84
N MET A 26 4.11 -10.99 -15.66
CA MET A 26 5.42 -11.45 -15.21
C MET A 26 6.55 -10.82 -16.03
N THR A 27 7.74 -10.72 -15.44
CA THR A 27 8.98 -10.38 -16.15
C THR A 27 9.44 -11.56 -17.02
N SER A 28 10.45 -11.34 -17.87
CA SER A 28 11.13 -12.41 -18.61
C SER A 28 11.79 -13.47 -17.73
N THR A 29 12.06 -13.14 -16.46
CA THR A 29 12.61 -14.05 -15.44
C THR A 29 11.52 -14.72 -14.60
N GLY A 30 10.24 -14.52 -14.91
CA GLY A 30 9.11 -15.12 -14.22
C GLY A 30 8.67 -14.41 -12.93
N LEU A 31 9.20 -13.22 -12.62
CA LEU A 31 8.78 -12.47 -11.43
C LEU A 31 7.41 -11.81 -11.67
N PRO A 32 6.41 -12.01 -10.80
CA PRO A 32 5.12 -11.37 -10.95
C PRO A 32 5.23 -9.86 -10.73
N THR A 33 4.50 -9.07 -11.53
CA THR A 33 4.57 -7.59 -11.54
C THR A 33 3.21 -6.92 -11.68
N GLY A 34 2.12 -7.71 -11.77
CA GLY A 34 0.77 -7.20 -11.98
C GLY A 34 0.34 -6.21 -10.89
N ALA A 35 0.56 -6.56 -9.62
CA ALA A 35 0.17 -5.72 -8.50
C ALA A 35 1.00 -4.43 -8.48
N VAL A 36 2.32 -4.51 -8.70
CA VAL A 36 3.20 -3.34 -8.80
C VAL A 36 2.69 -2.39 -9.89
N LYS A 37 2.51 -2.88 -11.11
CA LYS A 37 2.02 -2.07 -12.24
C LYS A 37 0.69 -1.40 -11.93
N GLY A 38 -0.24 -2.14 -11.32
CA GLY A 38 -1.56 -1.61 -10.95
C GLY A 38 -1.46 -0.47 -9.94
N VAL A 39 -0.68 -0.64 -8.86
CA VAL A 39 -0.51 0.41 -7.85
C VAL A 39 0.15 1.64 -8.45
N LEU A 40 1.24 1.50 -9.22
CA LEU A 40 1.91 2.64 -9.84
C LEU A 40 0.99 3.41 -10.80
N ASN A 41 0.12 2.71 -11.53
CA ASN A 41 -0.88 3.37 -12.38
C ASN A 41 -1.93 4.15 -11.56
N MET A 42 -2.41 3.57 -10.45
CA MET A 42 -3.36 4.25 -9.56
C MET A 42 -2.73 5.50 -8.93
N LEU A 43 -1.47 5.43 -8.47
CA LEU A 43 -0.73 6.57 -7.93
C LEU A 43 -0.52 7.68 -8.98
N ARG A 44 -0.14 7.32 -10.21
CA ARG A 44 -0.05 8.29 -11.32
C ARG A 44 -1.39 8.95 -11.63
N SER A 45 -2.49 8.21 -11.54
CA SER A 45 -3.83 8.76 -11.73
C SER A 45 -4.18 9.76 -10.63
N LEU A 46 -3.89 9.45 -9.37
CA LEU A 46 -4.09 10.36 -8.24
C LEU A 46 -3.26 11.63 -8.39
N GLN A 47 -1.99 11.52 -8.77
CA GLN A 47 -1.13 12.68 -9.00
C GLN A 47 -1.67 13.61 -10.09
N LYS A 48 -2.27 13.05 -11.16
CA LYS A 48 -2.93 13.86 -12.20
C LYS A 48 -4.22 14.52 -11.71
N GLN A 49 -4.98 13.83 -10.86
CA GLN A 49 -6.24 14.33 -10.32
C GLN A 49 -6.02 15.40 -9.25
N TYR A 50 -4.92 15.31 -8.52
CA TYR A 50 -4.56 16.17 -7.39
C TYR A 50 -3.13 16.71 -7.52
N PRO A 51 -2.83 17.55 -8.53
CA PRO A 51 -1.46 17.94 -8.89
C PRO A 51 -0.73 18.72 -7.80
N GLU A 52 -1.45 19.50 -7.01
CA GLU A 52 -0.88 20.34 -5.94
C GLU A 52 -0.90 19.64 -4.56
N SER A 53 -1.39 18.40 -4.50
CA SER A 53 -1.59 17.67 -3.24
C SER A 53 -0.36 16.86 -2.86
N VAL A 54 -0.07 16.83 -1.55
CA VAL A 54 0.90 15.87 -1.02
C VAL A 54 0.21 14.51 -0.98
N ILE A 55 0.72 13.56 -1.77
CA ILE A 55 0.23 12.18 -1.80
C ILE A 55 1.18 11.31 -0.97
N THR A 56 0.72 10.86 0.20
CA THR A 56 1.48 9.99 1.09
C THR A 56 0.96 8.57 0.98
N VAL A 57 1.86 7.60 0.83
CA VAL A 57 1.53 6.17 0.74
C VAL A 57 1.88 5.50 2.06
N ILE A 58 0.93 4.78 2.63
CA ILE A 58 1.04 4.12 3.93
C ILE A 58 0.88 2.62 3.72
N PHE A 59 1.80 1.82 4.25
CA PHE A 59 1.72 0.36 4.25
C PHE A 59 1.69 -0.20 5.67
N ASP A 60 1.05 -1.36 5.83
CA ASP A 60 1.18 -2.14 7.05
C ASP A 60 2.63 -2.61 7.22
N ALA A 61 3.13 -2.52 8.45
CA ALA A 61 4.41 -3.10 8.80
C ALA A 61 4.33 -4.63 8.85
N LYS A 62 5.50 -5.27 8.75
CA LYS A 62 5.63 -6.71 9.02
C LYS A 62 5.55 -6.94 10.53
N GLY A 63 4.87 -8.00 10.93
CA GLY A 63 4.78 -8.43 12.33
C GLY A 63 3.40 -8.19 12.95
N PRO A 64 3.24 -8.54 14.24
CA PRO A 64 2.00 -8.29 14.97
C PRO A 64 1.82 -6.81 15.27
N THR A 65 0.58 -6.44 15.52
CA THR A 65 0.15 -5.11 15.97
C THR A 65 -0.32 -5.19 17.42
N PHE A 66 -0.56 -4.03 18.04
CA PHE A 66 -1.17 -3.99 19.38
C PHE A 66 -2.55 -4.68 19.44
N ARG A 67 -3.25 -4.84 18.31
CA ARG A 67 -4.54 -5.56 18.29
C ARG A 67 -4.36 -7.06 18.46
N ASP A 68 -3.29 -7.62 17.93
CA ASP A 68 -2.95 -9.05 18.11
C ASP A 68 -2.63 -9.35 19.58
N GLU A 69 -2.02 -8.40 20.29
CA GLU A 69 -1.75 -8.50 21.73
C GLU A 69 -3.04 -8.42 22.57
N LEU A 70 -4.00 -7.58 22.15
CA LEU A 70 -5.29 -7.42 22.82
C LEU A 70 -6.24 -8.58 22.56
N PHE A 71 -6.20 -9.16 21.37
CA PHE A 71 -7.09 -10.24 20.95
C PHE A 71 -6.42 -11.16 19.92
N ALA A 72 -6.01 -12.35 20.35
CA ALA A 72 -5.27 -13.29 19.51
C ALA A 72 -6.04 -13.81 18.27
N GLU A 73 -7.37 -13.80 18.30
CA GLU A 73 -8.19 -14.22 17.15
C GLU A 73 -8.51 -13.05 16.19
N TYR A 74 -7.94 -11.87 16.43
CA TYR A 74 -8.11 -10.73 15.54
C TYR A 74 -7.62 -11.07 14.12
N LYS A 75 -8.51 -10.91 13.12
CA LYS A 75 -8.26 -11.27 11.71
C LYS A 75 -7.80 -12.72 11.48
N ALA A 76 -8.01 -13.65 12.41
CA ALA A 76 -7.56 -15.04 12.29
C ALA A 76 -8.14 -15.78 11.08
N GLN A 77 -9.37 -15.45 10.66
CA GLN A 77 -10.01 -16.00 9.45
C GLN A 77 -9.50 -15.40 8.12
N ARG A 78 -8.58 -14.42 8.15
CA ARG A 78 -8.08 -13.81 6.92
C ARG A 78 -7.16 -14.81 6.19
N PRO A 79 -7.37 -15.06 4.89
CA PRO A 79 -6.49 -15.94 4.14
C PRO A 79 -5.06 -15.37 4.12
N ARG A 80 -4.08 -16.27 4.12
CA ARG A 80 -2.68 -15.90 3.95
C ARG A 80 -2.50 -15.17 2.61
N MET A 81 -1.62 -14.19 2.60
CA MET A 81 -1.28 -13.47 1.38
C MET A 81 -0.72 -14.45 0.32
N PRO A 82 -1.20 -14.41 -0.93
CA PRO A 82 -0.65 -15.22 -2.01
C PRO A 82 0.85 -14.95 -2.19
N ASP A 83 1.64 -16.00 -2.45
CA ASP A 83 3.10 -15.86 -2.61
C ASP A 83 3.48 -14.92 -3.76
N ASP A 84 2.76 -15.00 -4.88
CA ASP A 84 2.93 -14.10 -6.03
C ASP A 84 2.71 -12.64 -5.67
N LEU A 85 1.84 -12.35 -4.69
CA LEU A 85 1.62 -11.00 -4.19
C LEU A 85 2.71 -10.58 -3.20
N ARG A 86 3.10 -11.50 -2.30
CA ARG A 86 4.08 -11.25 -1.25
C ARG A 86 5.43 -10.82 -1.82
N VAL A 87 5.89 -11.45 -2.90
CA VAL A 87 7.18 -11.10 -3.54
C VAL A 87 7.17 -9.73 -4.23
N GLN A 88 6.00 -9.13 -4.44
CA GLN A 88 5.84 -7.82 -5.08
C GLN A 88 5.87 -6.63 -4.09
N ILE A 89 5.73 -6.88 -2.78
CA ILE A 89 5.66 -5.82 -1.76
C ILE A 89 6.93 -4.96 -1.75
N GLU A 90 8.09 -5.59 -1.58
CA GLU A 90 9.36 -4.88 -1.46
C GLU A 90 9.71 -4.11 -2.74
N PRO A 91 9.61 -4.71 -3.96
CA PRO A 91 9.75 -3.95 -5.19
C PRO A 91 8.78 -2.76 -5.32
N LEU A 92 7.53 -2.92 -4.85
CA LEU A 92 6.57 -1.83 -4.84
C LEU A 92 6.98 -0.70 -3.91
N HIS A 93 7.42 -1.00 -2.68
CA HIS A 93 7.90 0.02 -1.74
C HIS A 93 9.05 0.83 -2.34
N GLU A 94 10.02 0.15 -2.97
CA GLU A 94 11.16 0.82 -3.62
C GLU A 94 10.70 1.69 -4.80
N CYS A 95 9.74 1.23 -5.60
CA CYS A 95 9.17 2.03 -6.68
C CYS A 95 8.43 3.27 -6.17
N VAL A 96 7.63 3.14 -5.10
CA VAL A 96 6.90 4.26 -4.49
C VAL A 96 7.87 5.34 -3.98
N LYS A 97 8.91 4.93 -3.26
CA LYS A 97 9.97 5.84 -2.79
C LYS A 97 10.71 6.48 -3.96
N ALA A 98 11.07 5.72 -4.99
CA ALA A 98 11.78 6.21 -6.16
C ALA A 98 10.95 7.20 -6.99
N MET A 99 9.62 7.09 -6.96
CA MET A 99 8.71 8.08 -7.54
C MET A 99 8.62 9.39 -6.75
N GLY A 100 9.25 9.47 -5.57
CA GLY A 100 9.29 10.66 -4.73
C GLY A 100 8.06 10.83 -3.82
N PHE A 101 7.21 9.80 -3.68
CA PHE A 101 6.09 9.87 -2.75
C PHE A 101 6.60 9.70 -1.30
N PRO A 102 6.13 10.54 -0.36
CA PRO A 102 6.24 10.23 1.06
C PRO A 102 5.71 8.82 1.34
N PHE A 103 6.51 8.03 2.06
CA PHE A 103 6.23 6.63 2.35
C PHE A 103 6.30 6.38 3.85
N LEU A 104 5.24 5.79 4.42
CA LEU A 104 5.15 5.43 5.83
C LEU A 104 4.87 3.94 5.99
N CYS A 105 5.61 3.31 6.89
CA CYS A 105 5.44 1.93 7.31
C CYS A 105 5.93 1.86 8.75
N VAL A 106 4.99 1.82 9.70
CA VAL A 106 5.27 2.01 11.14
C VAL A 106 5.02 0.69 11.85
N GLU A 107 6.05 0.17 12.52
CA GLU A 107 5.96 -1.09 13.27
C GLU A 107 4.97 -0.98 14.43
N GLY A 108 4.27 -2.10 14.71
CA GLY A 108 3.34 -2.21 15.83
C GLY A 108 1.93 -1.65 15.59
N VAL A 109 1.66 -1.00 14.45
CA VAL A 109 0.35 -0.42 14.10
C VAL A 109 -0.06 -0.75 12.66
N GLU A 110 -1.35 -0.64 12.36
CA GLU A 110 -1.88 -0.82 11.00
C GLU A 110 -1.84 0.47 10.19
N ALA A 111 -1.89 0.36 8.86
CA ALA A 111 -1.98 1.52 7.97
C ALA A 111 -3.17 2.43 8.33
N ASP A 112 -4.30 1.84 8.72
CA ASP A 112 -5.50 2.54 9.16
C ASP A 112 -5.24 3.44 10.39
N ASP A 113 -4.39 3.02 11.33
CA ASP A 113 -4.05 3.81 12.52
C ASP A 113 -3.22 5.05 12.16
N VAL A 114 -2.26 4.87 11.25
CA VAL A 114 -1.42 5.96 10.72
C VAL A 114 -2.30 6.96 9.95
N ILE A 115 -3.18 6.47 9.08
CA ILE A 115 -4.11 7.31 8.32
C ILE A 115 -5.03 8.09 9.27
N GLY A 116 -5.65 7.41 10.23
CA GLY A 116 -6.53 8.04 11.22
C GLY A 116 -5.82 9.09 12.07
N THR A 117 -4.53 8.91 12.34
CA THR A 117 -3.70 9.88 13.07
C THR A 117 -3.40 11.12 12.23
N LEU A 118 -3.07 10.95 10.95
CA LEU A 118 -2.70 12.03 10.04
C LEU A 118 -3.89 12.83 9.50
N ALA A 119 -5.10 12.27 9.54
CA ALA A 119 -6.31 12.90 9.02
C ALA A 119 -6.95 13.92 10.00
N ARG A 120 -6.37 14.14 11.19
CA ARG A 120 -6.86 15.08 12.20
C ARG A 120 -6.24 16.46 12.00
#